data_AF-T1DDQ1-F1
#
_entry.id   AF-T1DDQ1-F1
#
_cell.length_a   1.000
_cell.length_b   1.000
_cell.length_c   1.000
_cell.angle_alpha   90.00
_cell.angle_beta   90.00
_cell.angle_gamma   90.00
#
_symmetry.space_group_name_H-M   'P 1'
#
loop_
_entity.id
_entity.type
_entity.pdbx_description
1 polymer ?
#
loop_
_entity_poly.entity_id
_entity_poly.type
_entity_poly.pdbx_seq_one_letter_code
_entity_poly.pdbx_strand_id
1 'polypeptide(L)'
;VSVHASDGQRLAWIEQNQLDAAHPYWPYLKDHIQPEFGTLEAADGETLYYRIYKPLHFDPAKRYPVFDTYYGGPHAQSVTDTWPDLFNEYMAQHG
;
A
#
# COMPACT_ATOMS: atom_id res chain seq x y z
N VAL A 1 -11.53 -11.98 -9.80
CA VAL A 1 -12.88 -11.63 -10.28
C VAL A 1 -13.89 -12.70 -9.88
N SER A 2 -15.11 -12.34 -9.47
CA SER A 2 -16.18 -13.27 -9.05
C SER A 2 -17.53 -12.95 -9.69
N VAL A 3 -18.41 -13.95 -9.77
CA VAL A 3 -19.82 -13.80 -10.15
C VAL A 3 -20.67 -13.78 -8.89
N HIS A 4 -21.64 -12.87 -8.84
CA HIS A 4 -22.57 -12.69 -7.73
C HIS A 4 -24.02 -12.83 -8.21
N ALA A 5 -24.89 -13.34 -7.34
CA ALA A 5 -26.33 -13.31 -7.52
C ALA A 5 -26.88 -11.88 -7.40
N SER A 6 -28.15 -11.68 -7.74
CA SER A 6 -28.80 -10.38 -7.69
C SER A 6 -28.91 -9.81 -6.26
N ASP A 7 -28.82 -10.67 -5.24
CA ASP A 7 -28.78 -10.27 -3.83
C ASP A 7 -27.35 -9.97 -3.32
N GLY A 8 -26.34 -10.07 -4.20
CA GLY A 8 -24.94 -9.85 -3.87
C GLY A 8 -24.22 -11.07 -3.31
N GLN A 9 -24.90 -12.20 -3.10
CA GLN A 9 -24.24 -13.44 -2.68
C GLN A 9 -23.24 -13.88 -3.77
N ARG A 10 -21.98 -14.12 -3.39
CA ARG A 10 -20.98 -14.67 -4.31
C ARG A 10 -21.33 -16.10 -4.69
N LEU A 11 -21.50 -16.37 -5.98
CA LEU A 11 -21.81 -17.70 -6.52
C LEU A 11 -20.56 -18.50 -6.86
N ALA A 12 -19.59 -17.86 -7.50
CA ALA A 12 -18.34 -18.51 -7.93
C ALA A 12 -17.21 -17.50 -8.15
N TRP A 13 -15.98 -17.99 -8.16
CA TRP A 13 -14.83 -17.27 -8.69
C TRP A 13 -14.74 -17.48 -10.20
N ILE A 14 -14.51 -16.39 -10.95
CA ILE A 14 -14.07 -16.48 -12.34
C ILE A 14 -12.55 -16.67 -12.35
N GLU A 15 -11.87 -15.88 -11.53
CA GLU A 15 -10.43 -15.90 -11.36
C GLU A 15 -10.14 -15.55 -9.91
N GLN A 16 -9.81 -16.55 -9.12
CA GLN A 16 -9.51 -16.37 -7.72
C GLN A 16 -8.06 -15.94 -7.57
N ASN A 17 -7.83 -14.76 -7.01
CA ASN A 17 -6.48 -14.30 -6.65
C ASN A 17 -6.10 -14.84 -5.28
N GLN A 18 -5.97 -16.17 -5.16
CA GLN A 18 -5.64 -16.82 -3.91
C GLN A 18 -4.14 -16.66 -3.60
N LEU A 19 -3.83 -16.13 -2.41
CA LEU A 19 -2.47 -16.04 -1.91
C LEU A 19 -2.10 -17.35 -1.22
N ASP A 20 -1.65 -18.34 -1.99
CA ASP A 20 -1.13 -19.61 -1.48
C ASP A 20 0.31 -19.86 -1.94
N ALA A 21 0.88 -21.02 -1.60
CA ALA A 21 2.28 -21.35 -1.90
C ALA A 21 2.64 -21.34 -3.40
N ALA A 22 1.66 -21.42 -4.31
CA ALA A 22 1.87 -21.32 -5.75
C ALA A 22 1.78 -19.88 -6.28
N HIS A 23 1.29 -18.94 -5.46
CA HIS A 23 1.12 -17.54 -5.86
C HIS A 23 2.49 -16.83 -6.01
N PRO A 24 2.75 -16.06 -7.08
CA PRO A 24 4.05 -15.41 -7.30
C PRO A 24 4.48 -14.46 -6.18
N TYR A 25 3.51 -13.83 -5.51
CA TYR A 25 3.76 -12.94 -4.38
C TYR A 25 3.98 -13.68 -3.04
N TRP A 26 3.72 -14.97 -2.97
CA TRP A 26 3.81 -15.76 -1.72
C TRP A 26 5.15 -15.68 -1.00
N PRO A 27 6.31 -15.74 -1.69
CA PRO A 27 7.62 -15.64 -1.02
C PRO A 27 7.83 -14.32 -0.28
N TYR A 28 7.12 -13.26 -0.69
CA TYR A 28 7.26 -11.90 -0.18
C TYR A 28 6.17 -11.53 0.83
N LEU A 29 5.08 -12.31 0.89
CA LEU A 29 3.89 -12.00 1.70
C LEU A 29 4.22 -11.79 3.18
N LYS A 30 5.17 -12.54 3.74
CA LYS A 30 5.57 -12.44 5.15
C LYS A 30 6.21 -11.09 5.51
N ASP A 31 6.80 -10.43 4.53
CA ASP A 31 7.55 -9.18 4.69
C ASP A 31 6.74 -7.99 4.13
N HIS A 32 5.48 -8.22 3.72
CA HIS A 32 4.61 -7.18 3.20
C HIS A 32 4.35 -6.10 4.26
N ILE A 33 4.65 -4.84 3.92
CA ILE A 33 4.43 -3.70 4.81
C ILE A 33 3.11 -3.05 4.43
N GLN A 34 2.13 -3.13 5.34
CA GLN A 34 0.90 -2.36 5.20
C GLN A 34 1.21 -0.86 5.39
N PRO A 35 0.89 0.00 4.41
CA PRO A 35 1.13 1.43 4.54
C PRO A 35 0.21 2.08 5.57
N GLU A 36 0.72 3.11 6.23
CA GLU A 36 -0.07 4.02 7.05
C GLU A 36 -0.46 5.26 6.24
N PHE A 37 -1.71 5.66 6.33
CA PHE A 37 -2.24 6.85 5.68
C PHE A 37 -2.57 7.92 6.72
N GLY A 38 -2.43 9.18 6.33
CA GLY A 38 -2.85 10.30 7.16
C GLY A 38 -2.96 11.58 6.37
N THR A 39 -3.18 12.68 7.09
CA THR A 39 -3.33 14.01 6.52
C THR A 39 -2.43 15.03 7.20
N LEU A 40 -2.12 16.09 6.46
CA LEU A 40 -1.44 17.29 6.95
C LEU A 40 -2.10 18.53 6.35
N GLU A 41 -2.01 19.65 7.05
CA GLU A 41 -2.52 20.95 6.56
C GLU A 41 -1.45 21.62 5.69
N ALA A 42 -1.85 22.06 4.49
CA ALA A 42 -1.03 22.89 3.62
C ALA A 42 -0.91 24.32 4.16
N ALA A 43 0.01 25.09 3.60
CA ALA A 43 0.25 26.48 4.00
C ALA A 43 -0.96 27.41 3.73
N ASP A 44 -1.82 27.05 2.79
CA ASP A 44 -3.07 27.74 2.43
C ASP A 44 -4.31 27.14 3.12
N GLY A 45 -4.14 26.13 3.97
CA GLY A 45 -5.21 25.46 4.70
C GLY A 45 -5.92 24.35 3.93
N GLU A 46 -5.39 23.90 2.78
CA GLU A 46 -5.88 22.69 2.12
C GLU A 46 -5.39 21.41 2.82
N THR A 47 -6.24 20.37 2.86
CA THR A 47 -5.84 19.06 3.38
C THR A 47 -5.01 18.29 2.36
N LEU A 48 -3.78 17.92 2.73
CA LEU A 48 -2.90 17.06 1.97
C LEU A 48 -2.88 15.65 2.56
N TYR A 49 -3.01 14.65 1.71
CA TYR A 49 -2.94 13.24 2.10
C TYR A 49 -1.52 12.73 1.98
N TYR A 50 -1.08 11.88 2.91
CA TYR A 50 0.21 11.20 2.85
C TYR A 50 0.09 9.69 3.06
N ARG A 51 1.13 8.98 2.63
CA ARG A 51 1.32 7.55 2.86
C ARG A 51 2.74 7.29 3.38
N ILE A 52 2.87 6.49 4.43
CA ILE A 52 4.16 6.10 5.03
C ILE A 52 4.29 4.58 5.02
N TYR A 53 5.46 4.10 4.59
CA TYR A 53 5.91 2.73 4.83
C TYR A 53 6.96 2.77 5.94
N LYS A 54 6.65 2.19 7.09
CA LYS A 54 7.63 2.05 8.18
C LYS A 54 8.52 0.85 7.90
N PRO A 55 9.83 0.92 8.21
CA PRO A 55 10.72 -0.21 7.97
C PRO A 55 10.32 -1.48 8.72
N LEU A 56 10.73 -2.63 8.19
CA LEU A 56 10.52 -3.91 8.88
C LEU A 56 11.06 -3.83 10.31
N HIS A 57 10.27 -4.32 11.26
CA HIS A 57 10.59 -4.27 12.70
C HIS A 57 10.84 -2.85 13.23
N PHE A 58 10.06 -1.88 12.75
CA PHE A 58 10.10 -0.48 13.20
C PHE A 58 10.11 -0.36 14.73
N ASP A 59 11.04 0.43 15.23
CA ASP A 59 11.20 0.77 16.65
C ASP A 59 11.11 2.30 16.80
N PRO A 60 10.10 2.83 17.52
CA PRO A 60 9.92 4.27 17.68
C PRO A 60 11.06 4.95 18.45
N ALA A 61 11.92 4.21 19.15
CA ALA A 61 13.08 4.76 19.84
C ALA A 61 14.30 4.96 18.91
N LYS A 62 14.25 4.46 17.67
CA LYS A 62 15.34 4.56 16.69
C LYS A 62 15.05 5.63 15.64
N ARG A 63 16.13 6.07 14.97
CA ARG A 63 16.07 6.94 13.79
C ARG A 63 16.38 6.11 12.56
N TYR A 64 15.65 6.39 11.49
CA TYR A 64 15.76 5.72 10.20
C TYR A 64 16.03 6.76 9.11
N PRO A 65 16.77 6.40 8.05
CA PRO A 65 16.79 7.22 6.84
C PRO A 65 15.37 7.31 6.24
N VAL A 66 15.09 8.40 5.52
CA VAL A 66 13.79 8.62 4.87
C VAL A 66 14.01 8.71 3.37
N PHE A 67 13.27 7.89 2.62
CA PHE A 67 13.13 8.02 1.17
C PHE A 67 11.81 8.72 0.89
N ASP A 68 11.89 9.96 0.39
CA ASP A 68 10.72 10.77 0.03
C ASP A 68 10.43 10.64 -1.47
N THR A 69 9.24 10.13 -1.80
CA THR A 69 8.80 9.90 -3.18
C THR A 69 7.71 10.90 -3.55
N TYR A 70 8.02 11.79 -4.49
CA TYR A 70 7.14 12.89 -4.88
C TYR A 70 6.89 12.92 -6.39
N TYR A 71 5.62 13.02 -6.79
CA TYR A 71 5.22 13.29 -8.17
C TYR A 71 4.77 14.74 -8.36
N GLY A 72 3.72 15.17 -7.66
CA GLY A 72 3.26 16.56 -7.64
C GLY A 72 2.57 17.08 -8.92
N GLY A 73 2.44 16.27 -9.97
CA GLY A 73 1.78 16.67 -11.20
C GLY A 73 0.24 16.58 -11.12
N PRO A 74 -0.49 17.33 -11.97
CA PRO A 74 -1.96 17.40 -11.93
C PRO A 74 -2.67 16.15 -12.46
N HIS A 75 -1.93 15.21 -13.07
CA HIS A 75 -2.52 14.07 -13.79
C HIS A 75 -2.66 12.80 -12.97
N ALA A 76 -2.07 12.73 -11.78
CA ALA A 76 -2.09 11.52 -10.97
C ALA A 76 -2.08 11.84 -9.46
N GLN A 77 -2.83 11.04 -8.70
CA GLN A 77 -2.84 11.06 -7.25
C GLN A 77 -1.98 9.90 -6.72
N SER A 78 -0.92 10.21 -5.97
CA SER A 78 0.02 9.20 -5.47
C SER A 78 -0.45 8.48 -4.20
N VAL A 79 -1.39 9.09 -3.46
CA VAL A 79 -1.91 8.57 -2.18
C VAL A 79 -3.32 8.03 -2.40
N THR A 80 -3.39 6.72 -2.65
CA THR A 80 -4.63 5.97 -2.85
C THR A 80 -4.60 4.69 -2.01
N ASP A 81 -5.76 4.29 -1.48
CA ASP A 81 -5.93 3.03 -0.75
C ASP A 81 -6.15 1.87 -1.75
N THR A 82 -5.07 1.54 -2.47
CA THR A 82 -5.04 0.55 -3.54
C THR A 82 -3.72 -0.21 -3.50
N TRP A 83 -3.69 -1.41 -4.10
CA TRP A 83 -2.44 -2.14 -4.32
C TRP A 83 -1.47 -1.28 -5.14
N PRO A 84 -0.32 -0.84 -4.58
CA PRO A 84 0.55 0.14 -5.24
C PRO A 84 1.70 -0.53 -5.99
N ASP A 85 2.53 0.29 -6.65
CA ASP A 85 3.89 -0.13 -6.98
C ASP A 85 4.67 -0.46 -5.69
N LEU A 86 5.52 -1.48 -5.74
CA LEU A 86 6.16 -2.08 -4.57
C LEU A 86 7.55 -1.50 -4.26
N PHE A 87 8.05 -0.53 -5.02
CA PHE A 87 9.40 0.00 -4.80
C PHE A 87 9.57 0.66 -3.42
N ASN A 88 8.61 1.48 -3.00
CA ASN A 88 8.67 2.15 -1.69
C ASN A 88 8.63 1.14 -0.53
N GLU A 89 7.82 0.08 -0.67
CA GLU A 89 7.77 -1.04 0.27
C GLU A 89 9.11 -1.78 0.31
N TYR A 90 9.67 -2.10 -0.85
CA TYR A 90 10.98 -2.76 -0.96
C TYR A 90 12.08 -1.95 -0.27
N MET A 91 12.12 -0.63 -0.47
CA MET A 91 13.08 0.24 0.22
C MET A 91 12.87 0.20 1.74
N ALA A 92 11.62 0.29 2.21
CA ALA A 92 11.31 0.20 3.64
C ALA A 92 11.71 -1.15 4.25
N GLN A 93 11.59 -2.26 3.51
CA GLN A 93 12.06 -3.57 3.98
C GLN A 93 13.57 -3.62 4.27
N HIS A 94 14.37 -2.73 3.68
CA HIS A 94 15.82 -2.72 3.79
C HIS A 94 16.39 -1.66 4.75
N GLY A 95 15.53 -0.85 5.38
CA GLY A 95 15.92 0.18 6.37
C GLY A 95 16.74 1.32 5.78
#